data_AF-A0A1H8EAI3-F1
#
_entry.id   AF-A0A1H8EAI3-F1
#
_cell.length_a   1.000
_cell.length_b   1.000
_cell.length_c   1.000
_cell.angle_alpha   90.00
_cell.angle_beta   90.00
_cell.angle_gamma   90.00
#
_symmetry.space_group_name_H-M   'P 1'
#
loop_
_entity.id
_entity.type
_entity.pdbx_description
1 polymer ?
#
loop_
_entity_poly.entity_id
_entity_poly.type
_entity_poly.pdbx_seq_one_letter_code
_entity_poly.pdbx_strand_id
1 'polypeptide(L)' 'MYSEANIRKWNHELSDQLTKQATDTVNKLQKNQCDLYGIGERIRAFHPKLSKSFEWETEYTKVEFQVSIQVQIQHTGRIN' A
#
# COMPACT_ATOMS: atom_id res chain seq x y z
N MET A 1 5.47 -18.29 26.67
CA MET A 1 4.43 -18.31 25.61
C MET A 1 3.81 -16.94 25.55
N TYR A 2 3.76 -16.29 24.38
CA TYR A 2 3.13 -14.97 24.26
C TYR A 2 1.62 -15.09 24.41
N SER A 3 0.98 -14.13 25.06
CA SER A 3 -0.48 -14.11 25.17
C SER A 3 -1.10 -13.72 23.82
N GLU A 4 -2.31 -14.20 23.54
CA GLU A 4 -3.05 -13.79 22.34
C GLU A 4 -3.29 -12.27 22.32
N ALA A 5 -3.43 -11.66 23.50
CA ALA A 5 -3.55 -10.21 23.64
C ALA A 5 -2.30 -9.48 23.11
N ASN A 6 -1.10 -10.00 23.40
CA ASN A 6 0.14 -9.44 22.88
C ASN A 6 0.23 -9.60 21.37
N ILE A 7 -0.16 -10.75 20.81
CA ILE A 7 -0.15 -10.98 19.35
C ILE A 7 -1.13 -10.04 18.64
N ARG A 8 -2.34 -9.88 19.18
CA ARG A 8 -3.34 -8.94 18.63
C ARG A 8 -2.82 -7.49 18.66
N LYS A 9 -2.22 -7.09 19.78
CA LYS A 9 -1.59 -5.77 19.92
C LYS A 9 -0.49 -5.56 18.88
N TRP A 10 0.43 -6.51 18.72
CA TRP A 10 1.51 -6.40 17.74
C TRP A 10 1.01 -6.40 16.30
N ASN A 11 0.01 -7.20 15.96
CA ASN A 11 -0.61 -7.15 14.63
C ASN A 11 -1.12 -5.74 14.32
N HIS A 12 -1.80 -5.10 15.28
CA HIS A 12 -2.29 -3.73 15.12
C HIS A 12 -1.15 -2.73 14.99
N GLU A 13 -0.19 -2.74 15.93
CA GLU A 13 0.95 -1.81 15.93
C GLU A 13 1.80 -1.91 14.65
N LEU A 14 2.05 -3.14 14.18
CA LEU A 14 2.79 -3.38 12.94
C LEU A 14 1.97 -2.97 11.70
N SER A 15 0.67 -3.22 11.69
CA SER A 15 -0.22 -2.77 10.61
C SER A 15 -0.19 -1.25 10.48
N ASP A 16 -0.30 -0.54 11.60
CA ASP A 16 -0.29 0.93 11.63
C ASP A 16 1.07 1.48 11.19
N GLN A 17 2.16 0.92 11.72
CA GLN A 17 3.52 1.33 11.38
C GLN A 17 3.82 1.13 9.89
N LEU A 18 3.51 -0.05 9.36
CA LEU A 18 3.76 -0.37 7.95
C LEU A 18 2.82 0.42 7.03
N THR A 19 1.56 0.62 7.43
CA THR A 19 0.61 1.49 6.69
C THR A 19 1.16 2.90 6.57
N LYS A 20 1.69 3.47 7.67
CA LYS A 20 2.32 4.80 7.63
C LYS A 20 3.51 4.82 6.68
N GLN A 21 4.41 3.85 6.77
CA GLN A 21 5.60 3.78 5.91
C GLN A 21 5.24 3.61 4.42
N ALA A 22 4.25 2.78 4.12
CA ALA A 22 3.75 2.58 2.76
C ALA A 22 3.07 3.85 2.22
N THR A 23 2.28 4.54 3.04
CA THR A 23 1.69 5.84 2.69
C THR A 23 2.78 6.87 2.38
N ASP A 24 3.80 6.99 3.24
CA ASP A 24 4.95 7.88 3.02
C ASP A 24 5.71 7.52 1.72
N THR A 25 5.76 6.23 1.37
CA THR A 25 6.40 5.74 0.15
C THR A 25 5.59 6.12 -1.09
N VAL A 26 4.27 5.86 -1.09
CA VAL A 26 3.36 6.25 -2.17
C VAL A 26 3.38 7.77 -2.37
N ASN A 27 3.37 8.56 -1.29
CA ASN A 27 3.47 10.02 -1.37
C ASN A 27 4.77 10.48 -2.05
N LYS A 28 5.91 9.81 -1.78
CA LYS A 28 7.19 10.13 -2.44
C LYS A 28 7.15 9.75 -3.93
N LEU A 29 6.61 8.58 -4.25
CA LEU A 29 6.44 8.13 -5.64
C LEU A 29 5.57 9.11 -6.42
N GLN A 30 4.43 9.52 -5.85
CA GLN A 30 3.50 10.47 -6.45
C GLN A 30 4.14 11.84 -6.69
N LYS A 31 4.86 12.39 -5.70
CA LYS A 31 5.60 13.66 -5.84
C LYS A 31 6.65 13.65 -6.95
N ASN A 32 7.21 12.48 -7.26
CA ASN A 32 8.21 12.30 -8.31
C ASN A 32 7.61 11.77 -9.61
N GLN A 33 6.28 11.80 -9.77
CA GLN A 33 5.57 11.31 -10.97
C GLN A 33 5.92 9.86 -11.33
N CYS A 34 6.28 9.06 -10.32
CA CYS A 34 6.79 7.71 -10.50
C CYS A 34 5.70 6.67 -10.24
N ASP A 35 5.16 6.07 -11.30
CA ASP A 35 4.19 4.96 -11.21
C ASP A 35 4.90 3.61 -11.11
N LEU A 36 5.63 3.40 -10.01
CA LEU A 36 6.38 2.16 -9.76
C LEU A 36 5.47 0.91 -9.72
N TYR A 37 4.22 1.08 -9.27
CA TYR A 37 3.28 -0.03 -9.12
C TYR A 37 2.49 -0.35 -10.40
N GLY A 38 2.72 0.38 -11.49
CA GLY A 38 2.12 0.13 -12.80
C GLY A 38 0.60 0.33 -12.82
N ILE A 39 0.09 1.30 -12.05
CA ILE A 39 -1.35 1.57 -11.95
C ILE A 39 -1.90 2.06 -13.29
N GLY A 40 -1.13 2.86 -14.04
CA GLY A 40 -1.52 3.35 -15.36
C GLY A 40 -1.71 2.24 -16.37
N GLU A 41 -0.86 1.20 -16.34
CA GLU A 41 -1.01 0.02 -17.18
C GLU A 41 -2.28 -0.76 -16.84
N ARG A 42 -2.59 -0.89 -15.54
CA ARG A 42 -3.85 -1.52 -15.11
C ARG A 42 -5.07 -0.74 -15.59
N ILE A 43 -5.04 0.59 -15.52
CA ILE A 43 -6.12 1.43 -16.04
C ILE A 43 -6.26 1.26 -17.56
N ARG A 44 -5.15 1.25 -18.32
CA ARG A 44 -5.18 0.99 -19.77
C ARG A 44 -5.77 -0.37 -20.11
N ALA A 45 -5.38 -1.41 -19.38
CA ALA A 45 -5.83 -2.78 -19.63
C ALA A 45 -7.31 -2.99 -19.29
N PHE A 46 -7.77 -2.48 -18.15
CA PHE A 46 -9.10 -2.79 -17.61
C PHE A 46 -10.14 -1.66 -17.78
N HIS A 47 -9.68 -0.44 -18.04
CA HIS A 47 -10.53 0.75 -18.20
C HIS A 47 -10.12 1.58 -19.44
N PRO A 48 -10.14 1.00 -20.66
CA PRO A 48 -9.61 1.64 -21.87
C PRO A 48 -10.35 2.91 -22.30
N LYS A 49 -11.59 3.11 -21.85
CA LYS A 49 -12.32 4.38 -22.06
C LYS A 49 -11.73 5.51 -21.21
N LEU A 50 -11.37 5.19 -19.97
CA LEU A 50 -10.79 6.12 -19.02
C LEU A 50 -9.36 6.49 -19.45
N SER A 51 -8.57 5.52 -19.91
CA SER A 51 -7.20 5.79 -20.39
C SER A 51 -7.14 6.70 -21.62
N LYS A 52 -8.20 6.76 -22.43
CA LYS A 52 -8.29 7.68 -23.59
C LYS A 52 -8.65 9.11 -23.19
N SER A 53 -9.09 9.32 -21.95
CA SER A 53 -9.61 10.60 -21.48
C SER A 53 -8.61 11.47 -20.72
N PHE A 54 -7.40 10.97 -20.43
CA PHE A 54 -6.39 11.75 -19.72
C PHE A 54 -4.95 11.32 -19.98
N GLU A 55 -4.02 12.22 -19.66
CA GLU A 55 -2.57 11.98 -19.62
C GLU A 55 -2.16 11.43 -18.26
N TRP A 56 -1.79 10.15 -18.21
CA TRP A 56 -1.59 9.42 -16.95
C TRP A 56 -0.51 10.05 -16.05
N GLU A 57 0.61 10.51 -16.60
CA GLU A 57 1.70 11.11 -15.80
C GLU A 57 1.26 12.37 -15.04
N THR A 58 0.31 13.12 -15.61
CA THR A 58 -0.27 14.30 -14.97
C THR A 58 -1.31 13.91 -13.95
N GLU A 59 -2.22 13.00 -14.31
CA GLU A 59 -3.32 12.58 -13.42
C GLU A 59 -2.83 11.77 -12.22
N TYR A 60 -1.77 10.99 -12.37
CA TYR A 60 -1.16 10.24 -11.28
C TYR A 60 -0.80 11.13 -10.08
N THR A 61 -0.34 12.36 -10.32
CA THR A 61 -0.01 13.33 -9.27
C THR A 61 -1.22 13.81 -8.47
N LYS A 62 -2.43 13.62 -9.00
CA LYS A 62 -3.70 14.08 -8.41
C LYS A 62 -4.51 12.94 -7.79
N VAL A 63 -4.10 11.68 -7.98
CA VAL A 63 -4.81 10.51 -7.43
C VAL A 63 -4.82 10.57 -5.91
N GLU A 64 -5.98 10.40 -5.31
CA GLU A 64 -6.11 10.23 -3.86
C GLU A 64 -5.85 8.75 -3.50
N PHE A 65 -4.65 8.45 -3.01
CA PHE A 65 -4.30 7.09 -2.60
C PHE A 65 -4.69 6.82 -1.15
N GLN A 66 -5.55 5.82 -0.95
CA GLN A 66 -5.78 5.22 0.36
C GLN A 66 -4.94 3.94 0.49
N VAL A 67 -3.92 3.99 1.34
CA VAL A 67 -3.00 2.87 1.58
C VAL A 67 -3.34 2.18 2.90
N SER A 68 -3.37 0.86 2.91
CA SER A 68 -3.57 0.05 4.12
C SER A 68 -2.74 -1.23 4.05
N ILE A 69 -2.02 -1.54 5.13
CA ILE A 69 -1.32 -2.81 5.31
C ILE A 69 -1.93 -3.54 6.50
N GLN A 70 -2.29 -4.81 6.30
CA GLN A 70 -2.78 -5.68 7.36
C GLN A 70 -1.70 -6.71 7.70
N VAL A 71 -1.34 -6.78 8.98
CA VAL A 71 -0.37 -7.74 9.51
C VAL A 71 -1.10 -8.82 10.30
N GLN A 72 -0.71 -10.07 10.02
CA GLN A 72 -1.13 -11.23 10.78
C GLN A 72 0.08 -12.11 11.09
N ILE A 73 0.54 -12.07 12.33
CA ILE A 73 1.57 -12.96 12.85
C ILE A 73 1.02 -14.39 12.87
N GLN A 74 1.55 -15.24 12.00
CA GLN A 74 1.16 -16.66 11.91
C GLN A 74 1.88 -17.50 12.99
N HIS A 75 3.15 -17.19 13.25
CA HIS A 75 3.98 -17.91 14.20
C HIS A 75 4.96 -16.95 14.90
N THR A 76 5.12 -17.09 16.21
CA THR A 76 6.10 -16.32 17.00
C THR A 76 7.42 -17.06 17.20
N GLY A 77 7.56 -18.24 16.56
CA GLY A 77 8.63 -19.20 16.81
C GLY A 77 8.53 -19.88 18.19
N ARG A 78 8.68 -21.21 18.20
CA ARG A 78 9.40 -21.91 19.27
C ARG A 78 10.62 -22.49 18.57
N ILE A 79 11.83 -22.03 18.89
CA ILE A 79 13.00 -22.90 18.74
C ILE A 79 12.93 -23.81 19.97
N ASN A 80 12.61 -25.08 19.77
CA ASN A 80 12.85 -26.11 20.78
C ASN A 80 14.34 -26.41 20.83
#